data_AF-A0A4Q5T568-F1
#
_entry.id   AF-A0A4Q5T568-F1
#
_cell.length_a   1.000
_cell.length_b   1.000
_cell.length_c   1.000
_cell.angle_alpha   90.00
_cell.angle_beta   90.00
_cell.angle_gamma   90.00
#
_symmetry.space_group_name_H-M   'P 1'
#
loop_
_entity.id
_entity.type
_entity.pdbx_description
1 polymer ?
#
loop_
_entity_poly.entity_id
_entity_poly.type
_entity_poly.pdbx_seq_one_letter_code
_entity_poly.pdbx_strand_id
1 'polypeptide(L)'
;MKQGFAKARFGARVLLAALPLACVLIAPATLVAQEVVGGPDFSAITTKAAANKLVRKGELVKVRLFPSELGGPDDPDNIVYVTPFAAQARTLLIGTLVRQMKEGLIDQMEVEPDYRGGSIIPTKITMTAWHGSKKGSFGAAIKIW
;
A
#
# COMPACT_ATOMS: atom_id res chain seq x y z
N MET A 1 12.36 -20.84 8.29
CA MET A 1 12.33 -20.29 6.92
C MET A 1 11.63 -18.93 6.95
N LYS A 2 12.34 -17.84 6.70
CA LYS A 2 11.77 -16.49 6.58
C LYS A 2 11.52 -16.23 5.09
N GLN A 3 10.33 -16.56 4.61
CA GLN A 3 9.90 -16.18 3.26
C GLN A 3 9.45 -14.71 3.33
N GLY A 4 10.40 -13.78 3.17
CA GLY A 4 10.10 -12.38 2.91
C GLY A 4 10.10 -12.12 1.40
N PHE A 5 9.40 -11.10 0.95
CA PHE A 5 9.40 -10.69 -0.46
C PHE A 5 10.83 -10.47 -0.99
N ALA A 6 11.12 -10.99 -2.19
CA ALA A 6 12.44 -10.86 -2.81
C ALA A 6 12.63 -9.46 -3.42
N LYS A 7 13.83 -8.87 -3.23
CA LYS A 7 14.18 -7.49 -3.65
C LYS A 7 13.94 -7.22 -5.15
N ALA A 8 13.31 -6.07 -5.42
CA ALA A 8 12.98 -5.52 -6.72
C ALA A 8 14.18 -5.35 -7.67
N ARG A 9 13.95 -5.55 -8.97
CA ARG A 9 14.91 -5.24 -10.06
C ARG A 9 14.22 -4.43 -11.16
N PHE A 10 14.82 -3.29 -11.51
CA PHE A 10 14.49 -2.48 -12.67
C PHE A 10 14.98 -3.17 -13.95
N GLY A 11 14.10 -3.35 -14.93
CA GLY A 11 14.44 -3.91 -16.24
C GLY A 11 13.91 -3.03 -17.37
N ALA A 12 14.82 -2.59 -18.24
CA ALA A 12 14.51 -2.04 -19.56
C ALA A 12 14.78 -3.11 -20.64
N ARG A 13 14.00 -3.02 -21.73
CA ARG A 13 14.18 -3.56 -23.11
C ARG A 13 13.45 -4.84 -23.55
N VAL A 14 12.59 -4.61 -24.57
CA VAL A 14 12.56 -5.21 -25.94
C VAL A 14 11.46 -6.23 -26.32
N LEU A 15 10.72 -5.82 -27.36
CA LEU A 15 10.00 -6.45 -28.49
C LEU A 15 9.18 -7.76 -28.40
N LEU A 16 7.94 -7.60 -28.90
CA LEU A 16 7.22 -8.35 -29.97
C LEU A 16 7.16 -9.89 -29.95
N ALA A 17 5.95 -10.45 -29.82
CA ALA A 17 5.34 -11.40 -30.77
C ALA A 17 3.87 -11.68 -30.40
N ALA A 18 3.05 -11.97 -31.42
CA ALA A 18 1.60 -11.97 -31.43
C ALA A 18 0.94 -13.37 -31.27
N LEU A 19 -0.42 -13.35 -31.23
CA LEU A 19 -1.43 -14.39 -31.54
C LEU A 19 -2.25 -14.99 -30.36
N PRO A 20 -3.53 -15.39 -30.59
CA PRO A 20 -4.67 -14.65 -30.03
C PRO A 20 -5.64 -15.49 -29.19
N LEU A 21 -6.67 -14.79 -28.67
CA LEU A 21 -8.02 -15.26 -28.34
C LEU A 21 -8.14 -16.35 -27.26
N ALA A 22 -8.20 -15.87 -26.02
CA ALA A 22 -9.18 -16.37 -25.06
C ALA A 22 -9.81 -15.15 -24.38
N CYS A 23 -11.04 -14.81 -24.78
CA CYS A 23 -11.90 -13.90 -24.02
C CYS A 23 -12.25 -14.56 -22.69
N VAL A 24 -11.33 -14.51 -21.74
CA VAL A 24 -11.68 -14.57 -20.33
C VAL A 24 -12.14 -13.17 -19.99
N LEU A 25 -13.43 -13.01 -19.70
CA LEU A 25 -13.98 -11.81 -19.08
C LEU A 25 -13.30 -11.66 -17.72
N ILE A 26 -12.17 -10.96 -17.70
CA ILE A 26 -11.55 -10.45 -16.48
C ILE A 26 -12.52 -9.38 -16.01
N ALA A 27 -13.33 -9.72 -15.01
CA ALA A 27 -14.06 -8.72 -14.25
C ALA A 27 -13.06 -7.63 -13.83
N PRO A 28 -13.34 -6.35 -14.06
CA PRO A 28 -12.47 -5.30 -13.55
C PRO A 28 -12.41 -5.49 -12.05
N ALA A 29 -11.20 -5.56 -11.50
CA ALA A 29 -10.97 -5.41 -10.07
C ALA A 29 -11.55 -4.04 -9.69
N THR A 30 -12.80 -4.03 -9.23
CA THR A 30 -13.47 -2.82 -8.79
C THR A 30 -12.72 -2.35 -7.55
N LEU A 31 -11.79 -1.43 -7.78
CA LEU A 31 -11.11 -0.68 -6.73
C LEU A 31 -12.22 0.05 -5.97
N VAL A 32 -12.65 -0.48 -4.83
CA VAL A 32 -13.59 0.23 -3.96
C VAL A 32 -12.80 1.38 -3.32
N ALA A 33 -12.68 2.49 -4.04
CA ALA A 33 -12.27 3.75 -3.49
C ALA A 33 -13.42 4.25 -2.62
N GLN A 34 -13.32 4.08 -1.31
CA GLN A 34 -14.21 4.78 -0.39
C GLN A 34 -13.86 6.28 -0.45
N GLU A 35 -14.67 7.04 -1.18
CA GLU A 35 -14.60 8.50 -1.14
C GLU A 35 -15.21 9.00 0.18
N VAL A 36 -14.35 9.23 1.16
CA VAL A 36 -14.75 9.98 2.36
C VAL A 36 -14.89 11.46 1.94
N VAL A 37 -16.13 11.94 1.81
CA VAL A 37 -16.45 13.37 1.64
C VAL A 37 -16.46 14.00 3.03
N GLY A 38 -15.61 15.01 3.27
CA GLY A 38 -15.54 15.74 4.55
C GLY A 38 -14.48 15.27 5.55
N GLY A 39 -13.40 14.62 5.09
CA GLY A 39 -12.26 14.25 5.93
C GLY A 39 -11.40 15.44 6.36
N PRO A 40 -10.62 15.31 7.46
CA PRO A 40 -9.69 16.34 7.92
C PRO A 40 -8.61 16.65 6.89
N ASP A 41 -8.34 17.93 6.62
CA ASP A 41 -7.26 18.35 5.72
C ASP A 41 -5.92 18.44 6.45
N PHE A 42 -4.94 17.61 6.05
CA PHE A 42 -3.60 17.59 6.62
C PHE A 42 -2.53 18.21 5.70
N SER A 43 -2.91 18.99 4.69
CA SER A 43 -2.00 19.63 3.72
C SER A 43 -0.97 20.55 4.39
N ALA A 44 -1.35 21.20 5.48
CA ALA A 44 -0.48 22.10 6.24
C ALA A 44 0.54 21.40 7.16
N ILE A 45 0.49 20.07 7.29
CA ILE A 45 1.35 19.32 8.20
C ILE A 45 2.64 18.92 7.50
N THR A 46 3.65 19.77 7.58
CA THR A 46 4.92 19.62 6.84
C THR A 46 6.09 19.15 7.71
N THR A 47 5.91 19.00 9.03
CA THR A 47 7.00 18.64 9.97
C THR A 47 6.64 17.48 10.88
N LYS A 48 7.64 16.67 11.23
CA LYS A 48 7.49 15.56 12.21
C LYS A 48 6.98 16.09 13.56
N ALA A 49 7.41 17.28 13.99
CA ALA A 49 6.95 17.90 15.22
C ALA A 49 5.44 18.19 15.22
N ALA A 50 4.90 18.73 14.12
CA ALA A 50 3.47 18.97 13.96
C ALA A 50 2.68 17.65 13.92
N ALA A 51 3.13 16.68 13.11
CA ALA A 51 2.49 15.36 13.05
C ALA A 51 2.49 14.65 14.42
N ASN A 52 3.59 14.70 15.16
CA ASN A 52 3.67 14.12 16.51
C ASN A 52 2.72 14.81 17.52
N LYS A 53 2.41 16.11 17.36
CA LYS A 53 1.38 16.76 18.18
C LYS A 53 0.01 16.13 17.92
N LEU A 54 -0.33 15.89 16.66
CA LEU A 54 -1.59 15.23 16.28
C LEU A 54 -1.63 13.76 16.74
N VAL A 55 -0.49 13.08 16.74
CA VAL A 55 -0.39 11.72 17.32
C VAL A 55 -0.73 11.72 18.81
N ARG A 56 -0.20 12.68 19.58
CA ARG A 56 -0.52 12.79 21.01
C ARG A 56 -1.99 13.14 21.27
N LYS A 57 -2.67 13.77 20.31
CA LYS A 57 -4.10 14.06 20.37
C LYS A 57 -4.99 12.90 19.91
N GLY A 58 -4.40 11.84 19.36
CA GLY A 58 -5.14 10.71 18.77
C GLY A 58 -5.73 10.97 17.38
N GLU A 59 -5.43 12.11 16.76
CA GLU A 59 -5.90 12.45 15.40
C GLU A 59 -5.09 11.74 14.31
N LEU A 60 -3.83 11.42 14.61
CA LEU A 60 -2.95 10.60 13.77
C LEU A 60 -2.36 9.45 14.59
N VAL A 61 -1.89 8.43 13.89
CA VAL A 61 -1.09 7.35 14.46
C VAL A 61 0.11 7.09 13.55
N LYS A 62 1.18 6.55 14.14
CA LYS A 62 2.33 6.07 13.38
C LYS A 62 2.09 4.63 12.98
N VAL A 63 2.27 4.32 11.70
CA VAL A 63 2.25 2.96 11.18
C VAL A 63 3.48 2.73 10.31
N ARG A 64 3.82 1.46 10.09
CA ARG A 64 4.81 1.13 9.07
C ARG A 64 4.20 1.30 7.68
N LEU A 65 4.91 1.89 6.72
CA LEU A 65 4.44 1.98 5.35
C LEU A 65 4.37 0.58 4.76
N PHE A 66 5.51 -0.09 4.69
CA PHE A 66 5.63 -1.50 4.33
C PHE A 66 5.42 -2.37 5.58
N PRO A 67 4.45 -3.32 5.58
CA PRO A 67 4.17 -4.18 6.72
C PRO A 67 5.33 -5.13 7.08
N SER A 68 5.72 -5.16 8.36
CA SER A 68 6.76 -6.08 8.87
C SER A 68 6.41 -7.56 8.66
N GLU A 69 5.12 -7.88 8.73
CA GLU A 69 4.55 -9.22 8.54
C GLU A 69 4.75 -9.75 7.12
N LEU A 70 5.01 -8.83 6.19
CA LEU A 70 5.27 -9.09 4.78
C LEU A 70 6.73 -8.81 4.41
N GLY A 71 7.63 -8.67 5.39
CA GLY A 71 9.05 -8.43 5.16
C GLY A 71 9.45 -6.95 5.06
N GLY A 72 8.57 -6.03 5.46
CA GLY A 72 8.89 -4.62 5.57
C GLY A 72 10.06 -4.37 6.54
N PRO A 73 10.94 -3.40 6.23
CA PRO A 73 12.15 -3.20 7.00
C PRO A 73 11.87 -2.57 8.37
N ASP A 74 12.82 -2.77 9.28
CA ASP A 74 12.80 -2.24 10.63
C ASP A 74 13.67 -1.00 10.80
N ASP A 75 13.29 0.05 10.07
CA ASP A 75 13.95 1.34 10.09
C ASP A 75 12.96 2.51 10.24
N PRO A 76 13.44 3.69 10.67
CA PRO A 76 12.60 4.88 10.88
C PRO A 76 12.00 5.47 9.60
N ASP A 77 12.56 5.17 8.42
CA ASP A 77 12.09 5.73 7.14
C ASP A 77 10.86 4.97 6.63
N ASN A 78 10.67 3.73 7.10
CA ASN A 78 9.44 2.96 6.92
C ASN A 78 8.28 3.43 7.82
N ILE A 79 8.36 4.57 8.51
CA ILE A 79 7.28 5.09 9.37
C ILE A 79 6.52 6.20 8.67
N VAL A 80 5.20 6.05 8.59
CA VAL A 80 4.28 7.08 8.09
C VAL A 80 3.19 7.41 9.11
N TYR A 81 2.59 8.59 8.96
CA TYR A 81 1.51 9.06 9.79
C TYR A 81 0.19 8.89 9.04
N VAL A 82 -0.81 8.31 9.68
CA VAL A 82 -2.14 8.09 9.07
C VAL A 82 -3.23 8.35 10.11
N THR A 83 -4.47 8.49 9.65
CA THR A 83 -5.62 8.57 10.57
C THR A 83 -5.85 7.22 11.27
N PRO A 84 -6.44 7.19 12.48
CA PRO A 84 -6.81 5.95 13.15
C PRO A 84 -7.72 5.03 12.31
N PHE A 85 -8.60 5.63 11.51
CA PHE A 85 -9.47 4.88 10.60
C PHE A 85 -8.67 4.20 9.48
N ALA A 86 -7.76 4.92 8.83
CA ALA A 86 -6.88 4.34 7.82
C ALA A 86 -5.97 3.24 8.39
N ALA A 87 -5.50 3.38 9.64
CA ALA A 87 -4.73 2.34 10.31
C ALA A 87 -5.52 1.03 10.53
N GLN A 88 -6.81 1.13 10.83
CA GLN A 88 -7.70 -0.03 10.96
C GLN A 88 -7.93 -0.70 9.61
N ALA A 89 -8.27 0.07 8.58
CA ALA A 89 -8.42 -0.44 7.20
C ALA A 89 -7.13 -1.14 6.73
N ARG A 90 -5.97 -0.54 7.02
CA ARG A 90 -4.65 -1.14 6.75
C ARG A 90 -4.46 -2.48 7.44
N THR A 91 -4.85 -2.60 8.71
CA THR A 91 -4.72 -3.84 9.49
C THR A 91 -5.51 -4.99 8.85
N LEU A 92 -6.74 -4.72 8.41
CA LEU A 92 -7.58 -5.72 7.73
C LEU A 92 -6.99 -6.14 6.38
N LEU A 93 -6.49 -5.17 5.62
CA LEU A 93 -5.85 -5.43 4.33
C LEU A 93 -4.60 -6.32 4.49
N ILE A 94 -3.76 -6.00 5.48
CA ILE A 94 -2.56 -6.80 5.78
C ILE A 94 -2.92 -8.23 6.19
N GLY A 95 -3.97 -8.42 7.00
CA GLY A 95 -4.44 -9.76 7.35
C GLY A 95 -4.79 -10.59 6.11
N THR A 96 -5.41 -9.97 5.11
CA THR A 96 -5.71 -10.62 3.82
C THR A 96 -4.45 -10.95 3.03
N LEU A 97 -3.51 -10.01 2.91
CA LEU A 97 -2.26 -10.21 2.19
C LEU A 97 -1.37 -11.27 2.85
N VAL A 98 -1.28 -11.29 4.19
CA VAL A 98 -0.53 -12.32 4.93
C VAL A 98 -1.10 -13.71 4.66
N ARG A 99 -2.44 -13.85 4.59
CA ARG A 99 -3.06 -15.12 4.22
C ARG A 99 -2.67 -15.52 2.78
N GLN A 100 -2.81 -14.61 1.81
CA GLN A 100 -2.45 -14.87 0.41
C GLN A 100 -0.98 -15.25 0.23
N MET A 101 -0.08 -14.61 0.97
CA MET A 101 1.34 -14.94 0.97
C MET A 101 1.59 -16.36 1.50
N LYS A 102 0.93 -16.73 2.61
CA LYS A 102 1.04 -18.10 3.18
C LYS A 102 0.50 -19.16 2.24
N GLU A 103 -0.53 -18.85 1.46
CA GLU A 103 -1.12 -19.72 0.44
C GLU A 103 -0.29 -19.76 -0.86
N GLY A 104 0.80 -18.99 -0.96
CA GLY A 104 1.63 -18.90 -2.16
C GLY A 104 0.92 -18.23 -3.33
N LEU A 105 -0.08 -17.39 -3.06
CA LEU A 105 -0.81 -16.61 -4.08
C LEU A 105 -0.08 -15.32 -4.45
N ILE A 106 0.74 -14.79 -3.56
CA ILE A 106 1.59 -13.61 -3.78
C ILE A 106 2.99 -13.86 -3.21
N ASP A 107 4.01 -13.34 -3.89
CA ASP A 107 5.42 -13.38 -3.48
C ASP A 107 6.18 -12.09 -3.82
N GLN A 108 5.45 -11.06 -4.26
CA GLN A 108 5.92 -9.71 -4.49
C GLN A 108 4.88 -8.69 -4.00
N MET A 109 5.34 -7.52 -3.56
CA MET A 109 4.48 -6.41 -3.18
C MET A 109 5.19 -5.07 -3.34
N GLU A 110 4.40 -4.06 -3.68
CA GLU A 110 4.77 -2.66 -3.77
C GLU A 110 3.80 -1.81 -2.93
N VAL A 111 4.33 -0.78 -2.28
CA VAL A 111 3.56 0.14 -1.43
C VAL A 111 3.94 1.57 -1.79
N GLU A 112 2.97 2.33 -2.30
CA GLU A 112 3.17 3.68 -2.80
C GLU A 112 2.30 4.69 -2.03
N PRO A 113 2.91 5.60 -1.26
CA PRO A 113 2.19 6.72 -0.66
C PRO A 113 2.07 7.90 -1.63
N ASP A 114 0.87 8.46 -1.76
CA ASP A 114 0.63 9.71 -2.47
C ASP A 114 0.60 10.87 -1.47
N TYR A 115 1.29 11.97 -1.80
CA TYR A 115 1.33 13.18 -0.98
C TYR A 115 0.73 14.37 -1.72
N ARG A 116 0.26 15.37 -0.96
CA ARG A 116 -0.23 16.64 -1.50
C ARG A 116 0.61 17.80 -0.96
N GLY A 117 1.19 18.58 -1.87
CA GLY A 117 2.02 19.73 -1.53
C GLY A 117 3.23 19.34 -0.68
N GLY A 118 3.53 20.14 0.35
CA GLY A 118 4.62 19.88 1.29
C GLY A 118 4.23 18.98 2.48
N SER A 119 3.05 18.38 2.47
CA SER A 119 2.57 17.57 3.60
C SER A 119 3.39 16.29 3.74
N ILE A 120 3.72 15.94 4.98
CA ILE A 120 4.34 14.66 5.33
C ILE A 120 3.29 13.58 5.65
N ILE A 121 2.00 13.92 5.55
CA ILE A 121 0.88 12.99 5.74
C ILE A 121 0.38 12.59 4.35
N PRO A 122 0.49 11.30 3.96
CA PRO A 122 -0.01 10.86 2.67
C PRO A 122 -1.52 11.06 2.59
N THR A 123 -2.05 11.40 1.41
CA THR A 123 -3.49 11.45 1.13
C THR A 123 -4.06 10.06 0.87
N LYS A 124 -3.21 9.16 0.34
CA LYS A 124 -3.57 7.79 0.00
C LYS A 124 -2.34 6.89 0.07
N ILE A 125 -2.54 5.62 0.39
CA ILE A 125 -1.52 4.58 0.28
C ILE A 125 -2.05 3.49 -0.63
N THR A 126 -1.36 3.22 -1.72
CA THR A 126 -1.66 2.13 -2.66
C THR A 126 -0.80 0.93 -2.34
N MET A 127 -1.40 -0.25 -2.26
CA MET A 127 -0.73 -1.53 -2.05
C MET A 127 -1.04 -2.45 -3.21
N THR A 128 0.01 -2.88 -3.92
CA THR A 128 -0.11 -3.80 -5.05
C THR A 128 0.69 -5.06 -4.73
N ALA A 129 0.07 -6.23 -4.84
CA ALA A 129 0.72 -7.52 -4.60
C ALA A 129 0.50 -8.46 -5.78
N TRP A 130 1.50 -9.27 -6.09
CA TRP A 130 1.45 -10.22 -7.21
C TRP A 130 2.34 -11.43 -6.93
N HIS A 131 2.27 -12.42 -7.82
CA HIS A 131 3.18 -13.55 -7.84
C HIS A 131 4.09 -13.44 -9.07
N GLY A 132 5.41 -13.52 -8.91
CA GLY A 132 6.37 -13.26 -9.99
C GLY A 132 6.23 -14.18 -11.20
N SER A 133 5.69 -15.39 -11.02
CA SER A 133 5.44 -16.38 -12.09
C SER A 133 3.97 -16.61 -12.47
N LYS A 134 2.99 -15.98 -11.79
CA LYS A 134 1.56 -16.15 -12.12
C LYS A 134 1.01 -14.84 -12.69
N LYS A 135 0.03 -14.92 -13.59
CA LYS A 135 -0.65 -13.74 -14.11
C LYS A 135 -1.64 -13.18 -13.09
N GLY A 136 -1.75 -11.86 -13.07
CA GLY A 136 -2.67 -11.13 -12.21
C GLY A 136 -1.98 -10.43 -11.05
N SER A 137 -2.65 -9.42 -10.51
CA SER A 137 -2.24 -8.69 -9.32
C SER A 137 -3.47 -8.36 -8.48
N PHE A 138 -3.25 -8.17 -7.19
CA PHE A 138 -4.21 -7.62 -6.26
C PHE A 138 -3.77 -6.21 -5.91
N GLY A 139 -4.66 -5.23 -6.08
CA GLY A 139 -4.41 -3.83 -5.75
C GLY A 139 -5.48 -3.29 -4.82
N ALA A 140 -5.07 -2.57 -3.78
CA ALA A 140 -5.98 -1.87 -2.89
C ALA A 140 -5.42 -0.49 -2.52
N ALA A 141 -6.30 0.49 -2.38
CA ALA A 141 -5.94 1.84 -1.98
C ALA A 141 -6.62 2.21 -0.67
N ILE A 142 -5.85 2.78 0.25
CA ILE A 142 -6.34 3.29 1.53
C ILE A 142 -6.31 4.81 1.46
N LYS A 143 -7.48 5.45 1.40
CA LYS A 143 -7.59 6.90 1.55
C LYS A 143 -7.31 7.29 3.00
N ILE A 144 -6.46 8.29 3.19
CA ILE A 144 -6.09 8.81 4.50
C ILE A 144 -6.88 10.07 4.82
N TRP A 145 -6.97 11.00 3.85
CA TRP A 145 -7.73 12.24 3.91
C TRP A 145 -8.07 12.77 2.51
#